data_AF-A0A3D4PG76-F1
#
_entry.id   AF-A0A3D4PG76-F1
#
_cell.length_a   1.000
_cell.length_b   1.000
_cell.length_c   1.000
_cell.angle_alpha   90.00
_cell.angle_beta   90.00
_cell.angle_gamma   90.00
#
_symmetry.space_group_name_H-M   'P 1'
#
loop_
_entity.id
_entity.type
_entity.pdbx_description
1 polymer ?
#
loop_
_entity_poly.entity_id
_entity_poly.type
_entity_poly.pdbx_seq_one_letter_code
_entity_poly.pdbx_strand_id
1 'polypeptide(L)'
;MALEKTDLKFGFIKLTDCAPIVIAKEKGFFADEGLSVEVIAQPNWKTLLDNVISSNLDGAHMLSGQPIAATIGFGTSAEIITPFTMDMNGNGITVSNSIWEQMQQNDENLRSDTPKHPITADSLVTIVKAKLAAGEKLQMGMVFPTSTHNYELRYWLAAAGINPGFYTESDIGGRTDAEVELSVTPPPMM
;
A
#
# COMPACT_ATOMS: atom_id res chain seq x y z
N MET A 1 20.42 16.42 27.07
CA MET A 1 19.93 15.14 27.61
C MET A 1 20.81 14.04 27.03
N ALA A 2 21.14 13.00 27.79
CA ALA A 2 21.90 11.86 27.25
C ALA A 2 20.92 10.90 26.56
N LEU A 3 21.36 10.22 25.49
CA LEU A 3 20.56 9.21 24.80
C LEU A 3 20.31 7.99 25.70
N GLU A 4 19.07 7.52 25.76
CA GLU A 4 18.66 6.37 26.55
C GLU A 4 19.03 5.03 25.91
N LYS A 5 19.16 5.01 24.58
CA LYS A 5 19.57 3.84 23.78
C LYS A 5 20.31 4.30 22.51
N THR A 6 21.43 3.66 22.20
CA THR A 6 22.30 4.02 21.07
C THR A 6 22.23 3.04 19.90
N ASP A 7 22.08 1.75 20.17
CA ASP A 7 21.99 0.71 19.13
C ASP A 7 20.53 0.43 18.79
N LEU A 8 20.09 0.78 17.58
CA LEU A 8 18.70 0.65 17.14
C LEU A 8 18.59 -0.27 15.91
N LYS A 9 17.45 -0.95 15.77
CA LYS A 9 17.11 -1.75 14.60
C LYS A 9 15.87 -1.20 13.91
N PHE A 10 16.01 -0.73 12.68
CA PHE A 10 14.89 -0.21 11.88
C PHE A 10 14.55 -1.13 10.70
N GLY A 11 13.26 -1.48 10.59
CA GLY A 11 12.75 -2.27 9.48
C GLY A 11 12.36 -1.42 8.27
N PHE A 12 12.43 -1.99 7.07
CA PHE A 12 11.87 -1.38 5.87
C PHE A 12 11.38 -2.42 4.86
N ILE A 13 10.42 -2.03 4.00
CA ILE A 13 10.09 -2.76 2.76
C ILE A 13 10.86 -2.12 1.61
N LYS A 14 11.31 -2.93 0.66
CA LYS A 14 12.10 -2.52 -0.52
C LYS A 14 11.25 -1.75 -1.55
N LEU A 15 10.78 -0.59 -1.14
CA LEU A 15 10.09 0.41 -1.94
C LEU A 15 10.87 1.73 -1.86
N THR A 16 10.63 2.67 -2.77
CA THR A 16 11.43 3.90 -2.89
C THR A 16 11.22 4.84 -1.69
N ASP A 17 10.03 4.83 -1.12
CA ASP A 17 9.61 5.54 0.10
C ASP A 17 10.45 5.23 1.36
N CYS A 18 11.19 4.11 1.39
CA CYS A 18 12.13 3.80 2.48
C CYS A 18 13.39 4.68 2.47
N ALA A 19 13.60 5.48 1.41
CA ALA A 19 14.79 6.28 1.20
C ALA A 19 15.24 7.09 2.43
N PRO A 20 14.36 7.74 3.22
CA PRO A 20 14.82 8.50 4.40
C PRO A 20 15.63 7.67 5.40
N ILE A 21 15.20 6.44 5.71
CA ILE A 21 15.92 5.56 6.66
C ILE A 21 17.23 5.06 6.04
N VAL A 22 17.20 4.65 4.77
CA VAL A 22 18.39 4.12 4.08
C VAL A 22 19.44 5.21 3.92
N ILE A 23 19.05 6.41 3.49
CA ILE A 23 19.97 7.54 3.31
C ILE A 23 20.52 8.02 4.67
N ALA A 24 19.70 8.06 5.73
CA ALA A 24 20.19 8.42 7.06
C ALA A 24 21.29 7.48 7.56
N LYS A 25 21.20 6.19 7.22
CA LYS A 25 22.26 5.21 7.50
C LYS A 25 23.49 5.44 6.62
N GLU A 26 23.32 5.46 5.31
CA GLU A 26 24.42 5.51 4.33
C GLU A 26 25.18 6.85 4.34
N LYS A 27 24.53 7.94 4.73
CA LYS A 27 25.15 9.27 4.83
C LYS A 27 25.67 9.61 6.22
N GLY A 28 25.48 8.73 7.19
CA GLY A 28 25.97 8.92 8.55
C GLY A 28 25.12 9.84 9.43
N PHE A 29 23.93 10.27 8.98
CA PHE A 29 23.06 11.15 9.79
C PHE A 29 22.64 10.52 11.12
N PHE A 30 22.49 9.20 11.21
CA PHE A 30 22.30 8.55 12.50
C PHE A 30 23.53 8.68 13.42
N ALA A 31 24.74 8.53 12.86
CA ALA A 31 25.97 8.61 13.62
C ALA A 31 26.26 10.05 14.11
N ASP A 32 25.89 11.05 13.32
CA ASP A 32 25.97 12.47 13.71
C ASP A 32 25.12 12.76 14.94
N GLU A 33 24.00 12.04 15.11
CA GLU A 33 23.12 12.08 16.29
C GLU A 33 23.54 11.09 17.40
N GLY A 34 24.69 10.41 17.26
CA GLY A 34 25.19 9.45 18.25
C GLY A 34 24.50 8.08 18.24
N LEU A 35 23.79 7.72 17.17
CA LEU A 35 23.04 6.47 17.02
C LEU A 35 23.75 5.47 16.08
N SER A 36 23.76 4.21 16.50
CA SER A 36 24.21 3.05 15.74
C SER A 36 22.98 2.28 15.23
N VAL A 37 22.55 2.55 14.00
CA VAL A 37 21.30 1.99 13.46
C VAL A 37 21.58 0.85 12.48
N GLU A 38 20.97 -0.32 12.69
CA GLU A 38 20.87 -1.41 11.71
C GLU A 38 19.58 -1.25 10.88
N VAL A 39 19.67 -1.26 9.55
CA VAL A 39 18.52 -1.12 8.65
C VAL A 39 18.22 -2.47 7.99
N ILE A 40 17.08 -3.08 8.32
CA ILE A 40 16.79 -4.50 8.06
C ILE A 40 15.60 -4.64 7.11
N ALA A 41 15.83 -5.17 5.92
CA ALA A 41 14.77 -5.42 4.95
C ALA A 41 13.78 -6.47 5.48
N GLN A 42 12.49 -6.17 5.40
CA GLN A 42 11.39 -7.03 5.83
C GLN A 42 10.66 -7.63 4.61
N PRO A 43 10.10 -8.85 4.73
CA PRO A 43 9.50 -9.54 3.59
C PRO A 43 8.11 -9.02 3.22
N ASN A 44 7.35 -8.51 4.19
CA ASN A 44 6.00 -7.99 4.01
C ASN A 44 5.59 -7.10 5.20
N TRP A 45 4.48 -6.36 5.04
CA TRP A 45 3.98 -5.41 6.02
C TRP A 45 3.51 -6.03 7.34
N LYS A 46 3.01 -7.27 7.33
CA LYS A 46 2.59 -7.96 8.56
C LYS A 46 3.79 -8.31 9.42
N THR A 47 4.81 -8.95 8.83
CA THR A 47 6.05 -9.30 9.51
C THR A 47 6.78 -8.07 10.04
N LEU A 48 6.82 -6.98 9.26
CA LEU A 48 7.40 -5.71 9.69
C LEU A 48 6.71 -5.17 10.95
N LEU A 49 5.37 -5.12 10.95
CA LEU A 49 4.57 -4.66 12.09
C LEU A 49 4.78 -5.57 13.31
N ASP A 50 4.73 -6.89 13.13
CA ASP A 50 4.91 -7.85 14.21
C ASP A 50 6.28 -7.70 14.88
N ASN A 51 7.33 -7.48 14.09
CA ASN A 51 8.68 -7.28 14.62
C ASN A 51 8.83 -5.96 15.39
N VAL A 52 8.10 -4.90 15.04
CA VAL A 52 8.06 -3.67 15.85
C VAL A 52 7.31 -3.92 17.17
N ILE A 53 6.15 -4.58 17.11
CA ILE A 53 5.34 -4.88 18.30
C ILE A 53 6.08 -5.78 19.28
N SER A 54 6.85 -6.75 18.79
CA SER A 54 7.62 -7.67 19.62
C SER A 54 8.99 -7.15 20.02
N SER A 55 9.30 -5.87 19.75
CA SER A 55 10.59 -5.24 20.02
C SER A 55 11.79 -5.93 19.35
N ASN A 56 11.57 -6.71 18.28
CA ASN A 56 12.64 -7.22 17.41
C ASN A 56 13.20 -6.09 16.52
N LEU A 57 12.37 -5.07 16.25
CA LEU A 57 12.71 -3.80 15.65
C LEU A 57 12.31 -2.66 16.60
N ASP A 58 13.13 -1.63 16.67
CA ASP A 58 12.86 -0.41 17.44
C ASP A 58 11.94 0.56 16.70
N GLY A 59 11.81 0.40 15.39
CA GLY A 59 10.98 1.23 14.52
C GLY A 59 11.01 0.71 13.09
N ALA A 60 10.20 1.31 12.22
CA ALA A 60 10.19 0.92 10.82
C ALA A 60 9.58 2.00 9.92
N HIS A 61 9.98 1.98 8.64
CA HIS A 61 9.14 2.51 7.56
C HIS A 61 7.85 1.69 7.49
N MET A 62 6.68 2.34 7.57
CA MET A 62 5.39 1.68 7.72
C MET A 62 4.28 2.39 6.93
N LEU A 63 3.31 1.63 6.43
CA LEU A 63 2.09 2.17 5.83
C LEU A 63 1.34 3.04 6.84
N SER A 64 0.89 4.25 6.44
CA SER A 64 0.28 5.21 7.37
C SER A 64 -0.94 4.69 8.12
N GLY A 65 -1.70 3.76 7.54
CA GLY A 65 -2.86 3.16 8.20
C GLY A 65 -2.52 2.07 9.22
N GLN A 66 -1.32 1.47 9.20
CA GLN A 66 -0.96 0.38 10.11
C GLN A 66 -0.84 0.82 11.58
N PRO A 67 -0.14 1.92 11.94
CA PRO A 67 -0.09 2.40 13.32
C PRO A 67 -1.48 2.72 13.88
N ILE A 68 -2.33 3.36 13.06
CA ILE A 68 -3.69 3.74 13.43
C ILE A 68 -4.52 2.48 13.69
N ALA A 69 -4.50 1.52 12.76
CA ALA A 69 -5.22 0.26 12.87
C ALA A 69 -4.78 -0.55 14.10
N ALA A 70 -3.47 -0.66 14.35
CA ALA A 70 -2.94 -1.34 15.52
C ALA A 70 -3.38 -0.68 16.83
N THR A 71 -3.39 0.67 16.88
CA THR A 71 -3.78 1.41 18.08
C THR A 71 -5.25 1.20 18.44
N ILE A 72 -6.13 1.07 17.44
CA ILE A 72 -7.57 0.82 17.67
C ILE A 72 -7.94 -0.67 17.72
N GLY A 73 -6.96 -1.57 17.62
CA GLY A 73 -7.17 -3.03 17.72
C GLY A 73 -7.67 -3.71 16.44
N PHE A 74 -7.56 -3.09 15.26
CA PHE A 74 -7.94 -3.71 13.99
C PHE A 74 -6.81 -4.60 13.45
N GLY A 75 -7.04 -5.92 13.44
CA GLY A 75 -6.09 -6.94 12.97
C GLY A 75 -4.98 -7.28 13.98
N THR A 76 -4.46 -6.29 14.69
CA THR A 76 -3.59 -6.46 15.87
C THR A 76 -3.86 -5.32 16.86
N SER A 77 -3.42 -5.45 18.12
CA SER A 77 -3.54 -4.42 19.14
C SER A 77 -2.15 -4.06 19.67
N ALA A 78 -1.71 -2.83 19.40
CA ALA A 78 -0.45 -2.29 19.90
C ALA A 78 -0.45 -0.77 19.85
N GLU A 79 0.16 -0.13 20.84
CA GLU A 79 0.42 1.30 20.82
C GLU A 79 1.64 1.60 19.94
N ILE A 80 1.43 2.29 18.82
CA ILE A 80 2.50 2.66 17.89
C ILE A 80 2.47 4.16 17.66
N ILE A 81 3.61 4.80 17.85
CA ILE A 81 3.80 6.23 17.62
C ILE A 81 4.37 6.44 16.22
N THR A 82 3.76 7.35 15.46
CA THR A 82 4.30 7.83 14.18
C THR A 82 4.79 9.27 14.33
N PRO A 83 6.10 9.53 14.23
CA PRO A 83 6.65 10.86 14.49
C PRO A 83 6.62 11.78 13.26
N PHE A 84 6.65 11.24 12.04
CA PHE A 84 6.64 12.00 10.80
C PHE A 84 6.25 11.12 9.60
N THR A 85 5.93 11.76 8.48
CA THR A 85 5.66 11.12 7.19
C THR A 85 6.93 11.08 6.35
N MET A 86 7.27 9.90 5.79
CA MET A 86 8.51 9.70 5.02
C MET A 86 8.43 10.18 3.58
N ASP A 87 7.24 10.13 2.97
CA ASP A 87 7.02 10.56 1.59
C ASP A 87 5.58 11.07 1.36
N MET A 88 5.39 11.73 0.23
CA MET A 88 4.08 12.03 -0.31
C MET A 88 4.13 11.71 -1.80
N ASN A 89 3.20 10.86 -2.28
CA ASN A 89 3.14 10.31 -3.64
C ASN A 89 4.17 9.20 -3.94
N GLY A 90 4.28 8.77 -5.19
CA GLY A 90 5.19 7.70 -5.62
C GLY A 90 4.50 6.35 -5.85
N ASN A 91 3.25 6.21 -5.41
CA ASN A 91 2.39 5.08 -5.74
C ASN A 91 1.87 5.16 -7.18
N GLY A 92 1.44 4.01 -7.69
CA GLY A 92 0.78 3.89 -8.99
C GLY A 92 -0.20 2.74 -9.00
N ILE A 93 -1.27 2.90 -9.79
CA ILE A 93 -2.19 1.82 -10.14
C ILE A 93 -1.80 1.32 -11.52
N THR A 94 -1.54 0.03 -11.64
CA THR A 94 -1.20 -0.63 -12.89
C THR A 94 -2.27 -1.65 -13.25
N VAL A 95 -2.36 -1.94 -14.54
CA VAL A 95 -3.22 -3.01 -15.08
C VAL A 95 -2.37 -3.89 -16.00
N SER A 96 -2.81 -5.12 -16.26
CA SER A 96 -2.13 -5.97 -17.25
C SER A 96 -2.24 -5.34 -18.65
N ASN A 97 -1.29 -5.66 -19.53
CA ASN A 97 -1.32 -5.19 -20.93
C ASN A 97 -2.66 -5.55 -21.62
N SER A 98 -3.21 -6.73 -21.33
CA SER A 98 -4.51 -7.15 -21.87
C SER A 98 -5.69 -6.31 -21.39
N ILE A 99 -5.67 -5.83 -20.14
CA ILE A 99 -6.69 -4.92 -19.62
C ILE A 99 -6.46 -3.51 -20.18
N TRP A 100 -5.21 -3.09 -20.30
CA TRP A 100 -4.84 -1.80 -20.90
C TRP A 100 -5.32 -1.69 -22.35
N GLU A 101 -5.10 -2.71 -23.18
CA GLU A 101 -5.59 -2.74 -24.57
C GLU A 101 -7.12 -2.62 -24.64
N GLN A 102 -7.85 -3.28 -23.72
CA GLN A 102 -9.31 -3.14 -23.64
C GLN A 102 -9.72 -1.74 -23.17
N MET A 103 -8.99 -1.14 -22.22
CA MET A 103 -9.22 0.25 -21.81
C MET A 103 -9.03 1.21 -22.99
N GLN A 104 -8.01 1.00 -23.83
CA GLN A 104 -7.77 1.78 -25.07
C GLN A 104 -8.82 1.52 -26.17
N GLN A 105 -9.55 0.41 -26.13
CA GLN A 105 -10.71 0.18 -26.99
C GLN A 105 -11.92 0.97 -26.51
N ASN A 106 -12.04 1.21 -25.21
CA ASN A 106 -13.13 1.96 -24.60
C ASN A 106 -12.90 3.48 -24.55
N ASP A 107 -11.65 3.95 -24.67
CA ASP A 107 -11.29 5.37 -24.75
C ASP A 107 -10.12 5.60 -25.71
N GLU A 108 -10.40 6.27 -26.83
CA GLU A 108 -9.40 6.57 -27.87
C GLU A 108 -8.29 7.50 -27.39
N ASN A 109 -8.53 8.34 -26.36
CA ASN A 109 -7.50 9.23 -25.82
C ASN A 109 -6.35 8.44 -25.15
N LEU A 110 -6.62 7.21 -24.70
CA LEU A 110 -5.61 6.33 -24.11
C LEU A 110 -4.68 5.69 -25.15
N ARG A 111 -4.97 5.82 -26.45
CA ARG A 111 -4.10 5.33 -27.54
C ARG A 111 -2.93 6.27 -27.85
N SER A 112 -2.90 7.44 -27.23
CA SER A 112 -1.73 8.34 -27.30
C SER A 112 -0.51 7.68 -26.66
N ASP A 113 0.69 7.91 -27.21
CA ASP A 113 1.96 7.55 -26.55
C ASP A 113 2.16 8.29 -25.22
N THR A 114 1.43 9.40 -25.03
CA THR A 114 1.44 10.23 -23.82
C THR A 114 0.00 10.55 -23.41
N PRO A 115 -0.75 9.55 -22.89
CA PRO A 115 -2.11 9.80 -22.43
C PRO A 115 -2.08 10.81 -21.27
N LYS A 116 -3.10 11.65 -21.17
CA LYS A 116 -3.16 12.66 -20.11
C LYS A 116 -3.36 11.96 -18.76
N HIS A 117 -2.45 12.24 -17.82
CA HIS A 117 -2.58 11.80 -16.44
C HIS A 117 -3.27 12.85 -15.56
N PRO A 118 -3.95 12.45 -14.46
CA PRO A 118 -4.20 11.06 -14.05
C PRO A 118 -5.20 10.36 -14.98
N ILE A 119 -4.99 9.06 -15.22
CA ILE A 119 -5.94 8.22 -15.96
C ILE A 119 -7.03 7.77 -14.97
N THR A 120 -8.29 8.04 -15.29
CA THR A 120 -9.44 7.59 -14.49
C THR A 120 -9.78 6.12 -14.77
N ALA A 121 -10.61 5.52 -13.92
CA ALA A 121 -11.10 4.15 -14.14
C ALA A 121 -12.28 4.07 -15.13
N ASP A 122 -12.65 5.16 -15.81
CA ASP A 122 -13.86 5.21 -16.65
C ASP A 122 -13.84 4.16 -17.77
N SER A 123 -12.69 3.98 -18.42
CA SER A 123 -12.52 2.98 -19.48
C SER A 123 -12.51 1.53 -18.97
N LEU A 124 -12.40 1.33 -17.65
CA LEU A 124 -12.46 0.02 -16.99
C LEU A 124 -13.91 -0.44 -16.74
N VAL A 125 -14.89 0.49 -16.69
CA VAL A 125 -16.30 0.20 -16.35
C VAL A 125 -16.90 -0.87 -17.28
N THR A 126 -16.70 -0.75 -18.59
CA THR A 126 -17.22 -1.71 -19.58
C THR A 126 -16.61 -3.10 -19.38
N ILE A 127 -15.33 -3.16 -19.02
CA ILE A 127 -14.60 -4.42 -18.79
C ILE A 127 -15.14 -5.12 -17.54
N VAL A 128 -15.34 -4.37 -16.44
CA VAL A 128 -15.90 -4.89 -15.21
C VAL A 128 -17.32 -5.42 -15.43
N LYS A 129 -18.18 -4.66 -16.13
CA LYS A 129 -19.54 -5.10 -16.47
C LYS A 129 -19.54 -6.38 -17.31
N ALA A 130 -18.66 -6.48 -18.30
CA ALA A 130 -18.55 -7.68 -19.12
C ALA A 130 -18.12 -8.91 -18.31
N LYS A 131 -17.16 -8.75 -17.39
CA LYS A 131 -16.76 -9.83 -16.47
C LYS A 131 -17.90 -10.25 -15.56
N LEU A 132 -18.62 -9.30 -14.97
CA LEU A 132 -19.77 -9.60 -14.11
C LEU A 132 -20.88 -10.34 -14.86
N ALA A 133 -21.16 -9.95 -16.10
CA ALA A 133 -22.12 -10.65 -16.96
C ALA A 133 -21.69 -12.10 -17.29
N ALA A 134 -20.39 -12.37 -17.30
CA ALA A 134 -19.82 -13.71 -17.43
C ALA A 134 -19.75 -14.48 -16.10
N GLY A 135 -20.23 -13.90 -14.98
CA GLY A 135 -20.16 -14.52 -13.65
C GLY A 135 -18.79 -14.43 -12.98
N GLU A 136 -17.90 -13.57 -13.46
CA GLU A 136 -16.56 -13.36 -12.92
C GLU A 136 -16.37 -11.93 -12.39
N LYS A 137 -15.43 -11.74 -11.45
CA LYS A 137 -14.96 -10.41 -11.05
C LYS A 137 -13.57 -10.13 -11.58
N LEU A 138 -13.31 -8.89 -11.96
CA LEU A 138 -11.96 -8.44 -12.26
C LEU A 138 -11.10 -8.54 -11.00
N GLN A 139 -9.95 -9.21 -11.10
CA GLN A 139 -9.03 -9.40 -9.98
C GLN A 139 -8.04 -8.25 -9.95
N MET A 140 -7.84 -7.64 -8.78
CA MET A 140 -6.81 -6.63 -8.54
C MET A 140 -6.10 -6.88 -7.20
N GLY A 141 -4.82 -6.55 -7.14
CA GLY A 141 -3.96 -6.77 -5.98
C GLY A 141 -3.73 -5.49 -5.17
N MET A 142 -3.63 -5.63 -3.86
CA MET A 142 -3.14 -4.59 -2.94
C MET A 142 -2.22 -5.21 -1.88
N VAL A 143 -1.35 -4.42 -1.25
CA VAL A 143 -0.27 -4.96 -0.39
C VAL A 143 -0.72 -5.25 1.04
N PHE A 144 -1.76 -4.56 1.53
CA PHE A 144 -2.26 -4.70 2.90
C PHE A 144 -3.64 -4.03 3.06
N PRO A 145 -4.55 -4.56 3.90
CA PRO A 145 -5.90 -3.99 4.05
C PRO A 145 -5.93 -2.51 4.47
N THR A 146 -5.02 -2.09 5.35
CA THR A 146 -4.92 -0.68 5.81
C THR A 146 -3.79 0.08 5.12
N SER A 147 -3.46 -0.30 3.88
CA SER A 147 -2.46 0.40 3.05
C SER A 147 -3.06 1.60 2.32
N THR A 148 -2.22 2.61 2.10
CA THR A 148 -2.45 3.72 1.16
C THR A 148 -2.85 3.20 -0.22
N HIS A 149 -2.13 2.19 -0.73
CA HIS A 149 -2.41 1.48 -1.98
C HIS A 149 -3.87 0.99 -2.08
N ASN A 150 -4.39 0.34 -1.03
CA ASN A 150 -5.78 -0.11 -1.00
C ASN A 150 -6.76 1.06 -1.01
N TYR A 151 -6.48 2.14 -0.26
CA TYR A 151 -7.33 3.33 -0.28
C TYR A 151 -7.33 4.04 -1.63
N GLU A 152 -6.18 4.21 -2.26
CA GLU A 152 -6.01 4.80 -3.60
C GLU A 152 -6.75 3.96 -4.66
N LEU A 153 -6.57 2.64 -4.64
CA LEU A 153 -7.23 1.73 -5.59
C LEU A 153 -8.75 1.76 -5.43
N ARG A 154 -9.25 1.66 -4.20
CA ARG A 154 -10.69 1.73 -3.90
C ARG A 154 -11.28 3.07 -4.32
N TYR A 155 -10.57 4.17 -4.06
CA TYR A 155 -10.99 5.50 -4.47
C TYR A 155 -11.03 5.64 -5.99
N TRP A 156 -9.99 5.20 -6.69
CA TRP A 156 -9.89 5.24 -8.15
C TRP A 156 -11.03 4.48 -8.84
N LEU A 157 -11.38 3.30 -8.33
CA LEU A 157 -12.53 2.51 -8.80
C LEU A 157 -13.87 3.18 -8.51
N ALA A 158 -14.09 3.59 -7.25
CA ALA A 158 -15.34 4.20 -6.81
C ALA A 158 -15.62 5.53 -7.53
N ALA A 159 -14.59 6.30 -7.88
CA ALA A 159 -14.71 7.54 -8.63
C ALA A 159 -15.29 7.35 -10.04
N ALA A 160 -15.09 6.16 -10.65
CA ALA A 160 -15.71 5.78 -11.93
C ALA A 160 -17.05 5.04 -11.76
N GLY A 161 -17.54 4.92 -10.53
CA GLY A 161 -18.78 4.20 -10.22
C GLY A 161 -18.65 2.68 -10.16
N ILE A 162 -17.43 2.14 -10.08
CA ILE A 162 -17.20 0.71 -9.83
C ILE A 162 -17.16 0.50 -8.32
N ASN A 163 -18.05 -0.35 -7.77
CA ASN A 163 -18.06 -0.64 -6.33
C ASN A 163 -16.88 -1.54 -5.94
N PRO A 164 -15.89 -1.05 -5.18
CA PRO A 164 -14.76 -1.88 -4.75
C PRO A 164 -15.09 -2.78 -3.55
N GLY A 165 -16.33 -2.71 -3.05
CA GLY A 165 -16.81 -3.43 -1.88
C GLY A 165 -16.76 -2.62 -0.60
N PHE A 166 -17.66 -2.94 0.33
CA PHE A 166 -17.77 -2.32 1.64
C PHE A 166 -17.16 -3.19 2.73
N TYR A 167 -16.51 -2.53 3.70
CA TYR A 167 -16.15 -3.13 4.97
C TYR A 167 -17.37 -3.15 5.89
N THR A 168 -17.64 -4.30 6.50
CA THR A 168 -18.72 -4.47 7.48
C THR A 168 -18.20 -5.23 8.70
N GLU A 169 -19.01 -5.35 9.76
CA GLU A 169 -18.63 -6.13 10.95
C GLU A 169 -18.37 -7.60 10.63
N SER A 170 -19.10 -8.16 9.64
CA SER A 170 -18.94 -9.56 9.21
C SER A 170 -18.00 -9.73 8.02
N ASP A 171 -17.63 -8.65 7.33
CA ASP A 171 -16.73 -8.65 6.18
C ASP A 171 -15.61 -7.63 6.31
N ILE A 172 -14.55 -8.06 6.97
CA ILE A 172 -13.29 -7.31 7.11
C ILE A 172 -12.43 -7.36 5.84
N GLY A 173 -12.81 -8.17 4.85
CA GLY A 173 -12.13 -8.24 3.54
C GLY A 173 -12.55 -7.10 2.61
N GLY A 174 -13.69 -6.46 2.89
CA GLY A 174 -14.21 -5.37 2.08
C GLY A 174 -14.74 -5.85 0.73
N ARG A 175 -15.45 -6.99 0.72
CA ARG A 175 -15.96 -7.71 -0.47
C ARG A 175 -17.48 -7.59 -0.64
N THR A 176 -18.19 -7.09 0.38
CA THR A 176 -19.63 -6.92 0.39
C THR A 176 -20.02 -5.95 -0.71
N ASP A 177 -20.93 -6.38 -1.59
CA ASP A 177 -21.37 -5.65 -2.79
C ASP A 177 -20.26 -5.29 -3.80
N ALA A 178 -19.09 -5.94 -3.74
CA ALA A 178 -17.98 -5.63 -4.63
C ALA A 178 -18.23 -6.09 -6.07
N GLU A 179 -17.95 -5.21 -7.05
CA GLU A 179 -17.95 -5.49 -8.49
C GLU A 179 -16.58 -5.97 -9.00
N VAL A 180 -15.54 -5.79 -8.19
CA VAL A 180 -14.19 -6.30 -8.41
C VAL A 180 -13.76 -7.14 -7.21
N GLU A 181 -12.75 -7.99 -7.40
CA GLU A 181 -12.14 -8.75 -6.30
C GLU A 181 -10.79 -8.11 -5.96
N LEU A 182 -10.71 -7.54 -4.75
CA LEU A 182 -9.48 -6.96 -4.22
C LEU A 182 -8.84 -7.96 -3.26
N SER A 183 -7.61 -8.37 -3.55
CA SER A 183 -6.90 -9.38 -2.75
C SER A 183 -5.55 -8.85 -2.25
N VAL A 184 -5.14 -9.35 -1.08
CA VAL A 184 -3.81 -9.06 -0.52
C VAL A 184 -2.78 -9.90 -1.28
N THR A 185 -1.88 -9.23 -1.99
CA THR A 185 -0.78 -9.85 -2.72
C THR A 185 0.53 -9.21 -2.26
N PRO A 186 1.52 -9.95 -1.77
CA PRO A 186 2.81 -9.37 -1.41
C PRO A 186 3.50 -8.75 -2.64
N PRO A 187 4.26 -7.64 -2.51
CA PRO A 187 4.90 -6.99 -3.66
C PRO A 187 5.72 -7.91 -4.59
N PRO A 188 6.47 -8.92 -4.11
CA PRO A 188 7.19 -9.85 -4.98
C PRO A 188 6.31 -10.74 -5.87
N MET A 189 5.00 -10.79 -5.59
CA MET A 189 4.01 -11.68 -6.21
C MET A 189 2.93 -10.93 -7.00
N MET A 190 2.98 -9.59 -7.01
CA MET A 190 2.10 -8.74 -7.83
C MET A 190 2.57 -8.71 -9.28
#